data_AF-A0A9D8YHW5-F1
#
_entry.id   AF-A0A9D8YHW5-F1
#
_cell.length_a   1.000
_cell.length_b   1.000
_cell.length_c   1.000
_cell.angle_alpha   90.00
_cell.angle_beta   90.00
_cell.angle_gamma   90.00
#
_symmetry.space_group_name_H-M   'P 1'
#
loop_
_entity.id
_entity.type
_entity.pdbx_description
1 polymer ?
#
loop_
_entity_poly.entity_id
_entity_poly.type
_entity_poly.pdbx_seq_one_letter_code
_entity_poly.pdbx_strand_id
1 'polypeptide(L)'
;MYGIFVMMAVLLWSTLSKFGERPSLWTLEVAQFAMIAYFFLGGPYAVQTGSHVRMDLFYENWSLKRKSAVDAVTVLCLMVYLVVMLWGGISSTAYSLGYFGSEPLAFFAGLITGSEDIGTLERSRTIWRPYLWPIKTIMCLGLLLMLMQALSELAKDIMHLRGEEA
;
A
#
# COMPACT_ATOMS: atom_id res chain seq x y z
N MET A 1 2.61 -10.72 -9.71
CA MET A 1 3.22 -9.88 -10.76
C MET A 1 2.35 -9.71 -12.03
N TYR A 2 1.04 -10.00 -12.01
CA TYR A 2 0.19 -9.91 -13.21
C TYR A 2 -0.67 -8.63 -13.32
N GLY A 3 -0.69 -7.79 -12.29
CA GLY A 3 -1.49 -6.55 -12.27
C GLY A 3 -1.12 -5.56 -13.39
N ILE A 4 0.12 -5.61 -13.88
CA ILE A 4 0.55 -4.81 -15.02
C ILE A 4 -0.21 -5.15 -16.31
N PHE A 5 -0.58 -6.42 -16.53
CA PHE A 5 -1.36 -6.82 -17.70
C PHE A 5 -2.79 -6.25 -17.66
N VAL A 6 -3.37 -6.14 -16.47
CA VAL A 6 -4.66 -5.47 -16.28
C VAL A 6 -4.56 -4.00 -16.66
N MET A 7 -3.51 -3.30 -16.18
CA MET A 7 -3.27 -1.91 -16.53
C MET A 7 -3.02 -1.74 -18.05
N MET A 8 -2.23 -2.63 -18.66
CA MET A 8 -2.00 -2.62 -20.11
C MET A 8 -3.30 -2.81 -20.90
N ALA A 9 -4.18 -3.72 -20.50
CA ALA A 9 -5.47 -3.93 -21.14
C ALA A 9 -6.37 -2.68 -21.04
N VAL A 10 -6.39 -2.01 -19.88
CA VAL A 10 -7.17 -0.78 -19.67
C VAL A 10 -6.63 0.36 -20.53
N LEU A 11 -5.32 0.52 -20.63
CA LEU A 11 -4.69 1.55 -21.47
C LEU A 11 -4.85 1.26 -22.96
N LEU A 12 -4.80 -0.01 -23.36
CA LEU A 12 -5.09 -0.44 -24.72
C LEU A 12 -6.54 -0.11 -25.08
N TRP A 13 -7.49 -0.43 -24.19
CA TRP A 13 -8.90 -0.06 -24.38
C TRP A 13 -9.10 1.45 -24.46
N SER A 14 -8.43 2.22 -23.61
CA SER A 14 -8.44 3.69 -23.67
C SER A 14 -8.04 4.19 -25.06
N THR A 15 -6.98 3.61 -25.61
CA THR A 15 -6.46 3.95 -26.94
C THR A 15 -7.46 3.58 -28.04
N LEU A 16 -7.98 2.36 -28.04
CA LEU A 16 -8.98 1.90 -29.01
C LEU A 16 -10.27 2.72 -28.98
N SER A 17 -10.75 3.07 -27.78
CA SER A 17 -11.97 3.87 -27.61
C SER A 17 -11.86 5.29 -28.19
N LYS A 18 -10.65 5.86 -28.17
CA LYS A 18 -10.37 7.18 -28.77
C LYS A 18 -10.36 7.13 -30.29
N PHE A 19 -9.88 6.03 -30.88
CA PHE A 19 -9.97 5.82 -32.33
C PHE A 19 -11.43 5.67 -32.80
N GLY A 20 -12.31 5.08 -31.97
CA GLY A 20 -13.74 4.98 -32.23
C GLY A 20 -14.57 6.23 -31.92
N GLU A 21 -13.94 7.40 -31.76
CA GLU A 21 -14.56 8.71 -31.46
C GLU A 21 -15.45 8.76 -30.19
N ARG A 22 -15.36 7.74 -29.32
CA ARG A 22 -16.11 7.66 -28.05
C ARG A 22 -15.14 7.40 -26.90
N PRO A 23 -14.45 8.46 -26.40
CA PRO A 23 -13.44 8.29 -25.37
C PRO A 23 -14.05 7.72 -24.08
N SER A 24 -13.49 6.61 -23.59
CA SER A 24 -13.94 5.98 -22.35
C SER A 24 -13.48 6.77 -21.11
N LEU A 25 -14.45 7.36 -20.40
CA LEU A 25 -14.21 8.26 -19.27
C LEU A 25 -13.59 7.59 -18.04
N TRP A 26 -13.76 6.28 -17.88
CA TRP A 26 -13.33 5.51 -16.70
C TRP A 26 -11.87 5.02 -16.75
N THR A 27 -11.27 5.06 -17.94
CA THR A 27 -10.00 4.37 -18.21
C THR A 27 -8.83 4.98 -17.44
N LEU A 28 -8.87 6.29 -17.18
CA LEU A 28 -7.82 7.00 -16.45
C LEU A 28 -7.79 6.57 -14.98
N GLU A 29 -8.93 6.61 -14.29
CA GLU A 29 -9.02 6.30 -12.87
C GLU A 29 -8.77 4.82 -12.62
N VAL A 30 -9.30 3.94 -13.49
CA VAL A 30 -9.04 2.50 -13.35
C VAL A 30 -7.56 2.19 -13.57
N ALA A 31 -6.87 2.86 -14.51
CA ALA A 31 -5.42 2.70 -14.65
C ALA A 31 -4.66 3.18 -13.41
N GLN A 32 -5.06 4.32 -12.83
CA GLN A 32 -4.47 4.84 -11.58
C GLN A 32 -4.72 3.90 -10.40
N PHE A 33 -5.93 3.39 -10.24
CA PHE A 33 -6.27 2.44 -9.16
C PHE A 33 -5.53 1.11 -9.35
N ALA A 34 -5.41 0.62 -10.59
CA ALA A 34 -4.62 -0.58 -10.88
C ALA A 34 -3.13 -0.37 -10.55
N MET A 35 -2.58 0.82 -10.86
CA MET A 35 -1.21 1.19 -10.50
C MET A 35 -1.01 1.22 -8.99
N ILE A 36 -1.91 1.89 -8.24
CA ILE A 36 -1.86 1.94 -6.77
C ILE A 36 -1.93 0.52 -6.19
N ALA A 37 -2.90 -0.28 -6.63
CA ALA A 37 -3.03 -1.66 -6.16
C ALA A 37 -1.77 -2.48 -6.46
N TYR A 38 -1.18 -2.32 -7.65
CA TYR A 38 0.05 -3.00 -8.04
C TYR A 38 1.24 -2.62 -7.14
N PHE A 39 1.45 -1.33 -6.85
CA PHE A 39 2.56 -0.89 -6.01
C PHE A 39 2.38 -1.27 -4.54
N PHE A 40 1.21 -1.04 -3.96
CA PHE A 40 0.98 -1.30 -2.54
C PHE A 40 0.93 -2.78 -2.20
N LEU A 41 0.40 -3.64 -3.09
CA LEU A 41 0.42 -5.09 -2.88
C LEU A 41 1.73 -5.74 -3.37
N GLY A 42 2.36 -5.17 -4.40
CA GLY A 42 3.61 -5.66 -4.95
C GLY A 42 4.84 -5.30 -4.12
N GLY A 43 4.80 -4.18 -3.40
CA GLY A 43 5.89 -3.71 -2.53
C GLY A 43 6.30 -4.73 -1.46
N PRO A 44 5.38 -5.19 -0.59
CA PRO A 44 5.68 -6.20 0.43
C PRO A 44 6.24 -7.49 -0.18
N TYR A 45 5.69 -7.92 -1.31
CA TYR A 45 6.16 -9.10 -2.04
C TYR A 45 7.58 -8.92 -2.57
N ALA A 46 7.91 -7.75 -3.14
CA ALA A 46 9.25 -7.46 -3.65
C ALA A 46 10.32 -7.39 -2.55
N VAL A 47 9.95 -6.93 -1.35
CA VAL A 47 10.83 -6.98 -0.17
C VAL A 47 11.05 -8.43 0.26
N GLN A 48 9.98 -9.23 0.34
CA GLN A 48 10.07 -10.65 0.70
C GLN A 48 10.96 -11.46 -0.26
N THR A 49 10.87 -11.22 -1.58
CA THR A 49 11.70 -11.90 -2.57
C THR A 49 13.10 -11.31 -2.73
N GLY A 50 13.46 -10.26 -1.99
CA GLY A 50 14.74 -9.58 -2.11
C GLY A 50 14.96 -8.93 -3.49
N SER A 51 13.90 -8.72 -4.27
CA SER A 51 13.97 -8.21 -5.65
C SER A 51 13.89 -6.68 -5.72
N HIS A 52 13.94 -6.00 -4.57
CA HIS A 52 14.05 -4.56 -4.49
C HIS A 52 15.51 -4.15 -4.75
N VAL A 53 15.70 -3.04 -5.47
CA VAL A 53 17.05 -2.53 -5.74
C VAL A 53 17.59 -1.89 -4.46
N ARG A 54 18.56 -2.56 -3.84
CA ARG A 54 19.34 -2.00 -2.72
C ARG A 54 20.55 -1.25 -3.26
N MET A 55 20.82 -0.07 -2.71
CA MET A 55 22.00 0.72 -3.04
C MET A 55 23.14 0.30 -2.12
N ASP A 56 23.88 -0.75 -2.50
CA ASP A 56 24.88 -1.36 -1.62
C ASP A 56 26.31 -0.76 -1.74
N LEU A 57 26.48 0.42 -2.36
CA LEU A 57 27.79 0.98 -2.74
C LEU A 57 28.76 1.19 -1.56
N PHE A 58 28.24 1.61 -0.39
CA PHE A 58 29.03 1.80 0.83
C PHE A 58 28.89 0.64 1.83
N TYR A 59 27.95 -0.26 1.57
CA TYR A 59 27.56 -1.36 2.44
C TYR A 59 28.45 -2.60 2.27
N GLU A 60 29.16 -2.71 1.15
CA GLU A 60 29.98 -3.87 0.79
C GLU A 60 31.18 -4.08 1.75
N ASN A 61 31.79 -2.99 2.23
CA ASN A 61 32.98 -3.05 3.09
C ASN A 61 32.68 -3.09 4.60
N TRP A 62 31.41 -3.19 4.99
CA TRP A 62 31.01 -3.17 6.40
C TRP A 62 30.98 -4.59 6.99
N SER A 63 31.34 -4.72 8.26
CA SER A 63 31.20 -6.00 8.97
C SER A 63 29.72 -6.37 9.14
N LEU A 64 29.41 -7.66 9.14
CA LEU A 64 28.04 -8.19 9.29
C LEU A 64 27.29 -7.54 10.47
N LYS A 65 27.97 -7.38 11.62
CA LYS A 65 27.36 -6.74 12.81
C LYS A 65 26.98 -5.28 12.58
N ARG A 66 27.80 -4.49 11.86
CA ARG A 66 27.47 -3.09 11.55
C ARG A 66 26.34 -3.02 10.52
N LYS A 67 26.36 -3.89 9.52
CA LYS A 67 25.32 -4.00 8.51
C LYS A 67 23.95 -4.27 9.14
N SER A 68 23.82 -5.32 9.94
CA SER A 68 22.57 -5.68 10.61
C SER A 68 22.12 -4.64 11.65
N ALA A 69 23.05 -3.96 12.33
CA ALA A 69 22.69 -2.91 13.29
C ALA A 69 22.07 -1.69 12.59
N VAL A 70 22.64 -1.26 11.47
CA VAL A 70 22.08 -0.13 10.70
C VAL A 70 20.77 -0.54 10.02
N ASP A 71 20.71 -1.77 9.47
CA ASP A 71 19.48 -2.28 8.86
C ASP A 71 18.32 -2.29 9.88
N ALA A 72 18.54 -2.85 11.07
CA ALA A 72 17.55 -2.87 12.15
C ALA A 72 17.05 -1.45 12.53
N VAL A 73 17.94 -0.47 12.61
CA VAL A 73 17.55 0.93 12.90
C VAL A 73 16.74 1.52 11.75
N THR A 74 17.15 1.29 10.50
CA THR A 74 16.41 1.80 9.33
C THR A 74 15.05 1.15 9.16
N VAL A 75 14.94 -0.15 9.41
CA VAL A 75 13.68 -0.90 9.41
C VAL A 75 12.78 -0.40 10.54
N LEU A 76 13.32 -0.07 11.71
CA LEU A 76 12.55 0.56 12.79
C LEU A 76 11.98 1.92 12.39
N CYS A 77 12.79 2.79 11.76
CA CYS A 77 12.30 4.06 11.22
C CYS A 77 11.21 3.85 10.16
N LEU A 78 11.39 2.85 9.28
CA LEU A 78 10.39 2.47 8.28
C LEU A 78 9.09 2.01 8.94
N MET A 79 9.15 1.20 10.00
CA MET A 79 7.95 0.77 10.73
C MET A 79 7.21 1.96 11.35
N VAL A 80 7.91 2.91 11.97
CA VAL A 80 7.26 4.12 12.52
C VAL A 80 6.54 4.89 11.42
N TYR A 81 7.19 5.09 10.28
CA TYR A 81 6.57 5.71 9.11
C TYR A 81 5.35 4.93 8.62
N LEU A 82 5.45 3.60 8.50
CA LEU A 82 4.35 2.74 8.05
C LEU A 82 3.17 2.74 9.01
N VAL A 83 3.38 2.79 10.33
CA VAL A 83 2.30 2.91 11.33
C VAL A 83 1.56 4.23 11.19
N VAL A 84 2.29 5.35 11.06
CA VAL A 84 1.67 6.68 10.84
C VAL A 84 0.89 6.70 9.52
N MET A 85 1.47 6.14 8.45
CA MET A 85 0.81 6.02 7.16
C MET A 85 -0.44 5.13 7.19
N LEU A 86 -0.38 4.01 7.92
CA LEU A 86 -1.51 3.10 8.08
C LEU A 86 -2.65 3.78 8.84
N TRP A 87 -2.33 4.52 9.90
CA TRP A 87 -3.32 5.31 10.63
C TRP A 87 -3.98 6.37 9.73
N GLY A 88 -3.19 7.11 8.94
CA GLY A 88 -3.69 8.05 7.94
C GLY A 88 -4.55 7.38 6.86
N GLY A 89 -4.17 6.18 6.42
CA GLY A 89 -4.92 5.37 5.45
C GLY A 89 -6.27 4.91 5.99
N ILE A 90 -6.31 4.37 7.21
CA ILE A 90 -7.53 3.93 7.89
C ILE A 90 -8.47 5.13 8.08
N SER A 91 -7.95 6.26 8.54
CA SER A 91 -8.70 7.52 8.70
C SER A 91 -9.28 8.00 7.36
N SER A 92 -8.48 7.96 6.29
CA SER A 92 -8.91 8.34 4.94
C SER A 92 -9.97 7.38 4.35
N THR A 93 -9.90 6.11 4.72
CA THR A 93 -10.90 5.10 4.32
C THR A 93 -12.22 5.33 5.06
N ALA A 94 -12.18 5.58 6.37
CA ALA A 94 -13.37 5.94 7.15
C ALA A 94 -14.02 7.22 6.61
N TYR A 95 -13.21 8.24 6.30
CA TYR A 95 -13.68 9.46 5.63
C TYR A 95 -14.39 9.16 4.31
N SER A 96 -13.86 8.24 3.50
CA SER A 96 -14.49 7.88 2.23
C SER A 96 -15.83 7.14 2.37
N LEU A 97 -16.10 6.60 3.56
CA LEU A 97 -17.37 5.97 3.94
C LEU A 97 -18.31 6.95 4.67
N GLY A 98 -17.94 8.23 4.77
CA GLY A 98 -18.76 9.28 5.37
C GLY A 98 -18.54 9.51 6.86
N TYR A 99 -17.46 8.97 7.44
CA TYR A 99 -17.10 9.20 8.84
C TYR A 99 -16.10 10.35 9.00
N PHE A 100 -16.49 11.39 9.76
CA PHE A 100 -15.69 12.61 9.96
C PHE A 100 -15.11 12.74 11.38
N GLY A 101 -15.19 11.69 12.19
CA GLY A 101 -14.71 11.69 13.57
C GLY A 101 -13.21 11.40 13.71
N SER A 102 -12.72 11.45 14.95
CA SER A 102 -11.31 11.20 15.30
C SER A 102 -10.97 9.72 15.54
N GLU A 103 -11.98 8.84 15.65
CA GLU A 103 -11.82 7.44 16.06
C GLU A 103 -12.25 6.48 14.95
N PRO A 104 -11.46 6.36 13.87
CA PRO A 104 -11.85 5.57 12.70
C PRO A 104 -11.98 4.08 13.01
N LEU A 105 -11.24 3.54 13.99
CA LEU A 105 -11.37 2.13 14.40
C LEU A 105 -12.71 1.82 15.06
N ALA A 106 -13.24 2.75 15.87
CA ALA A 106 -14.55 2.60 16.50
C ALA A 106 -15.65 2.60 15.44
N PHE A 107 -15.53 3.43 14.41
CA PHE A 107 -16.44 3.43 13.26
C PHE A 107 -16.46 2.09 12.53
N PHE A 108 -15.30 1.51 12.21
CA PHE A 108 -15.25 0.19 11.55
C PHE A 108 -15.78 -0.93 12.46
N ALA A 109 -15.54 -0.88 13.77
CA ALA A 109 -16.14 -1.81 14.72
C ALA A 109 -17.67 -1.64 14.79
N GLY A 110 -18.14 -0.39 14.74
CA GLY A 110 -19.56 -0.04 14.67
C GLY A 110 -20.25 -0.56 13.40
N LEU A 111 -19.57 -0.48 12.25
CA LEU A 111 -20.05 -1.05 10.99
C LEU A 111 -20.22 -2.58 11.07
N ILE A 112 -19.31 -3.28 11.76
CA ILE A 112 -19.39 -4.75 11.91
C ILE A 112 -20.50 -5.13 12.90
N THR A 113 -20.68 -4.35 13.96
CA THR A 113 -21.69 -4.58 15.00
C THR A 113 -23.08 -4.07 14.62
N GLY A 114 -23.19 -3.35 13.49
CA GLY A 114 -24.44 -2.75 13.01
C GLY A 114 -24.89 -1.52 13.81
N SER A 115 -23.99 -0.92 14.60
CA SER A 115 -24.29 0.30 15.37
C SER A 115 -24.07 1.58 14.58
N GLU A 116 -23.32 1.50 13.47
CA GLU A 116 -22.98 2.63 12.60
C GLU A 116 -23.41 2.33 11.18
N ASP A 117 -24.00 3.33 10.52
CA ASP A 117 -24.40 3.26 9.13
C ASP A 117 -23.38 3.96 8.24
N ILE A 118 -23.21 3.45 7.01
CA ILE A 118 -22.37 4.10 6.00
C ILE A 118 -23.04 5.42 5.60
N GLY A 119 -22.30 6.51 5.80
CA GLY A 119 -22.74 7.85 5.44
C GLY A 119 -22.56 8.17 3.96
N THR A 120 -22.21 9.42 3.66
CA THR A 120 -22.02 9.86 2.28
C THR A 120 -20.71 9.31 1.71
N LEU A 121 -20.83 8.45 0.70
CA LEU A 121 -19.69 7.85 0.01
C LEU A 121 -18.90 8.88 -0.80
N GLU A 122 -17.61 8.98 -0.55
CA GLU A 122 -16.69 9.84 -1.30
C GLU A 122 -16.49 9.30 -2.72
N ARG A 123 -16.67 10.21 -3.69
CA ARG A 123 -16.46 9.95 -5.11
C ARG A 123 -15.33 10.81 -5.65
N SER A 124 -14.60 10.28 -6.62
CA SER A 124 -13.60 11.05 -7.36
C SER A 124 -14.21 12.30 -7.99
N ARG A 125 -13.41 13.38 -8.08
CA ARG A 125 -13.78 14.66 -8.71
C ARG A 125 -13.71 14.63 -10.24
N THR A 126 -13.44 13.47 -10.81
CA THR A 126 -13.38 13.24 -12.26
C THR A 126 -14.78 13.11 -12.86
N ILE A 127 -14.87 13.05 -14.19
CA ILE A 127 -16.14 12.97 -14.90
C ILE A 127 -16.85 11.63 -14.63
N TRP A 128 -16.09 10.54 -14.47
CA TRP A 128 -16.66 9.21 -14.20
C TRP A 128 -17.13 9.03 -12.74
N ARG A 129 -16.55 9.77 -11.79
CA ARG A 129 -16.93 9.82 -10.36
C ARG A 129 -16.99 8.45 -9.65
N PRO A 130 -15.98 7.57 -9.77
CA PRO A 130 -15.96 6.31 -9.03
C PRO A 130 -15.85 6.52 -7.51
N TYR A 131 -16.32 5.54 -6.74
CA TYR A 131 -16.13 5.48 -5.30
C TYR A 131 -14.66 5.22 -4.94
N LEU A 132 -14.16 5.94 -3.94
CA LEU A 132 -12.73 5.87 -3.55
C LEU A 132 -12.45 4.84 -2.45
N TRP A 133 -13.46 4.44 -1.68
CA TRP A 133 -13.29 3.51 -0.58
C TRP A 133 -12.61 2.19 -0.99
N PRO A 134 -12.88 1.55 -2.16
CA PRO A 134 -12.27 0.27 -2.48
C PRO A 134 -10.75 0.35 -2.64
N ILE A 135 -10.26 1.41 -3.32
CA ILE A 135 -8.83 1.57 -3.54
C ILE A 135 -8.10 1.99 -2.26
N LYS A 136 -8.74 2.79 -1.41
CA LYS A 136 -8.19 3.16 -0.10
C LYS A 136 -8.09 1.93 0.83
N THR A 137 -9.06 1.02 0.78
CA THR A 137 -8.98 -0.27 1.51
C THR A 137 -7.82 -1.13 1.01
N ILE A 138 -7.63 -1.25 -0.31
CA ILE A 138 -6.49 -2.00 -0.89
C ILE A 138 -5.16 -1.37 -0.47
N MET A 139 -5.07 -0.04 -0.44
CA MET A 139 -3.88 0.67 0.03
C MET A 139 -3.59 0.37 1.50
N CYS A 140 -4.61 0.39 2.38
CA CYS A 140 -4.47 0.03 3.78
C CYS A 140 -4.02 -1.43 3.96
N LEU A 141 -4.57 -2.34 3.17
CA LEU A 141 -4.16 -3.75 3.17
C LEU A 141 -2.69 -3.91 2.74
N GLY A 142 -2.26 -3.22 1.68
CA GLY A 142 -0.86 -3.25 1.24
C GLY A 142 0.11 -2.67 2.29
N LEU A 143 -0.27 -1.58 2.95
CA LEU A 143 0.49 -1.00 4.06
C LEU A 143 0.58 -1.96 5.26
N LEU A 144 -0.52 -2.65 5.60
CA LEU A 144 -0.54 -3.66 6.65
C LEU A 144 0.41 -4.82 6.33
N LEU A 145 0.37 -5.33 5.10
CA LEU A 145 1.28 -6.38 4.64
C LEU A 145 2.75 -5.90 4.65
N MET A 146 3.01 -4.65 4.27
CA MET A 146 4.35 -4.06 4.33
C MET A 146 4.86 -3.99 5.77
N LEU A 147 3.99 -3.62 6.71
CA LEU A 147 4.32 -3.57 8.14
C LEU A 147 4.65 -4.96 8.67
N MET A 148 3.89 -5.99 8.29
CA MET A 148 4.21 -7.38 8.63
C MET A 148 5.55 -7.82 8.04
N GLN A 149 5.86 -7.41 6.80
CA GLN A 149 7.15 -7.73 6.18
C GLN A 149 8.31 -7.01 6.89
N ALA A 150 8.15 -5.73 7.24
CA ALA A 150 9.15 -4.98 7.99
C ALA A 150 9.40 -5.59 9.39
N LEU A 151 8.36 -6.09 10.06
CA LEU A 151 8.50 -6.82 11.32
C LEU A 151 9.35 -8.10 11.15
N SER A 152 9.14 -8.82 10.04
CA SER A 152 9.91 -10.02 9.70
C SER A 152 11.38 -9.71 9.46
N GLU A 153 11.70 -8.63 8.72
CA GLU A 153 13.09 -8.21 8.48
C GLU A 153 13.77 -7.77 9.79
N LEU A 154 13.08 -7.01 10.64
CA LEU A 154 13.62 -6.63 11.94
C LEU A 154 13.94 -7.84 12.81
N ALA A 155 13.06 -8.85 12.82
CA ALA A 155 13.29 -10.08 13.57
C ALA A 155 14.54 -10.82 13.08
N LYS A 156 14.72 -10.92 11.75
CA LYS A 156 15.93 -11.51 11.15
C LYS A 156 17.18 -10.71 11.49
N ASP A 157 17.13 -9.38 11.45
CA ASP A 157 18.28 -8.53 11.78
C ASP A 157 18.70 -8.70 13.25
N ILE A 158 17.73 -8.81 14.16
CA ILE A 158 17.98 -9.08 15.57
C ILE A 158 18.63 -10.47 15.76
N MET A 159 18.19 -11.49 15.02
CA MET A 159 18.81 -12.82 15.06
C MET A 159 20.27 -12.78 14.60
N HIS A 160 20.56 -12.10 13.48
CA HIS A 160 21.92 -11.92 12.99
C HIS A 160 22.83 -11.18 14.01
N LEU A 161 22.28 -10.22 14.76
CA LEU A 161 23.02 -9.53 15.82
C LEU A 161 23.32 -10.43 17.03
N ARG A 162 22.46 -11.42 17.31
CA ARG A 162 22.65 -12.40 18.39
C ARG A 162 23.65 -13.52 18.01
N GLY A 163 24.08 -13.57 16.74
CA GLY A 163 25.02 -14.59 16.25
C GLY A 163 24.36 -15.96 16.02
N GLU A 164 23.02 -15.98 15.98
CA GLU A 164 22.25 -17.15 15.54
C GLU A 164 22.08 -17.00 14.01
N GLU A 165 22.72 -17.88 13.23
CA GLU A 165 22.52 -17.92 11.77
C GLU A 165 21.06 -18.31 11.49
N ALA A 166 20.35 -17.43 10.79
CA ALA A 166 18.93 -17.56 10.45
C ALA A 166 18.72 -18.33 9.13
#